data_AF-A0A7W2XXV7-F1
#
_entry.id   AF-A0A7W2XXV7-F1
#
_cell.length_a   1.000
_cell.length_b   1.000
_cell.length_c   1.000
_cell.angle_alpha   90.00
_cell.angle_beta   90.00
_cell.angle_gamma   90.00
#
_symmetry.space_group_name_H-M   'P 1'
#
loop_
_entity.id
_entity.type
_entity.pdbx_description
1 polymer ?
#
loop_
_entity_poly.entity_id
_entity_poly.type
_entity_poly.pdbx_seq_one_letter_code
_entity_poly.pdbx_strand_id
1 'polypeptide(L)'
;MKKLLLVTTIAALTMASIVSTPKAQAADIALSICEYVAADDKRRMRSFLKAHRLRIRDIFSEIKCNGQNLLEFAATRGSVETGSLMISKLPRGVVSENLTLIQHGSQPLIDAANERVGG
;
A
#
# COMPACT_ATOMS: atom_id res chain seq x y z
N MET A 1 40.27 -61.03 3.00
CA MET A 1 40.45 -59.67 2.46
C MET A 1 39.17 -59.30 1.72
N LYS A 2 38.44 -58.30 2.23
CA LYS A 2 37.11 -57.87 1.74
C LYS A 2 37.29 -56.92 0.55
N LYS A 3 36.61 -57.17 -0.58
CA LYS A 3 36.48 -56.23 -1.70
C LYS A 3 34.99 -56.11 -2.02
N LEU A 4 34.33 -55.19 -1.31
CA LEU A 4 33.90 -53.86 -1.76
C LEU A 4 32.84 -53.92 -2.87
N LEU A 5 31.61 -53.70 -2.42
CA LEU A 5 30.39 -53.49 -3.18
C LEU A 5 30.50 -52.20 -4.00
N LEU A 6 30.08 -52.25 -5.27
CA LEU A 6 29.79 -51.06 -6.07
C LEU A 6 28.32 -51.12 -6.48
N VAL A 7 27.46 -50.59 -5.60
CA VAL A 7 26.07 -50.27 -5.91
C VAL A 7 26.11 -48.86 -6.52
N THR A 8 25.90 -48.77 -7.82
CA THR A 8 25.78 -47.51 -8.56
C THR A 8 24.36 -46.96 -8.40
N THR A 9 24.17 -46.01 -7.50
CA THR A 9 22.92 -45.26 -7.35
C THR A 9 22.84 -44.16 -8.41
N ILE A 10 21.87 -44.28 -9.31
CA ILE A 10 21.48 -43.25 -10.26
C ILE A 10 20.64 -42.22 -9.50
N ALA A 11 21.22 -41.05 -9.19
CA ALA A 11 20.48 -39.91 -8.69
C ALA A 11 20.22 -38.92 -9.84
N ALA A 12 19.07 -39.05 -10.50
CA ALA A 12 18.59 -38.05 -11.43
C ALA A 12 18.05 -36.85 -10.64
N LEU A 13 18.84 -35.78 -10.56
CA LEU A 13 18.38 -34.49 -10.03
C LEU A 13 17.48 -33.80 -11.06
N THR A 14 16.17 -33.94 -10.92
CA THR A 14 15.21 -33.08 -11.62
C THR A 14 15.19 -31.72 -10.92
N MET A 15 15.79 -30.70 -11.55
CA MET A 15 15.60 -29.31 -11.15
C MET A 15 14.17 -28.87 -11.49
N ALA A 16 13.27 -28.91 -10.51
CA ALA A 16 11.98 -28.23 -10.62
C ALA A 16 12.20 -26.73 -10.45
N SER A 17 12.12 -25.98 -11.54
CA SER A 17 12.11 -24.52 -11.52
C SER A 17 10.81 -24.04 -10.85
N ILE A 18 10.88 -23.71 -9.56
CA ILE A 18 9.81 -22.98 -8.89
C ILE A 18 9.77 -21.55 -9.42
N VAL A 19 8.88 -21.28 -10.37
CA VAL A 19 8.60 -19.92 -10.84
C VAL A 19 7.79 -19.22 -9.75
N SER A 20 8.47 -18.54 -8.83
CA SER A 20 7.84 -17.71 -7.80
C SER A 20 7.15 -16.51 -8.45
N THR A 21 5.82 -16.52 -8.50
CA THR A 21 4.99 -15.37 -8.93
C THR A 21 5.22 -14.13 -8.04
N PRO A 22 5.00 -12.90 -8.55
CA PRO A 22 5.46 -11.65 -7.95
C PRO A 22 4.62 -11.21 -6.73
N LYS A 23 4.67 -11.95 -5.62
CA LYS A 23 4.07 -11.51 -4.34
C LYS A 23 4.93 -10.49 -3.60
N ALA A 24 6.24 -10.48 -3.87
CA ALA A 24 7.19 -9.57 -3.22
C ALA A 24 6.93 -8.10 -3.59
N GLN A 25 6.57 -7.81 -4.85
CA GLN A 25 6.37 -6.43 -5.31
C GLN A 25 5.11 -5.77 -4.72
N ALA A 26 4.04 -6.51 -4.45
CA ALA A 26 2.79 -5.93 -3.95
C ALA A 26 2.86 -5.58 -2.44
N ALA A 27 3.50 -6.43 -1.64
CA ALA A 27 3.74 -6.15 -0.22
C ALA A 27 4.63 -4.90 -0.03
N ASP A 28 5.60 -4.72 -0.92
CA ASP A 28 6.49 -3.55 -0.94
C ASP A 28 5.76 -2.25 -1.28
N ILE A 29 4.80 -2.29 -2.22
CA ILE A 29 3.97 -1.12 -2.57
C ILE A 29 3.11 -0.65 -1.40
N ALA A 30 2.41 -1.57 -0.72
CA ALA A 30 1.55 -1.22 0.40
C ALA A 30 2.35 -0.60 1.55
N LEU A 31 3.49 -1.22 1.88
CA LEU A 31 4.40 -0.73 2.91
C LEU A 31 4.90 0.68 2.57
N SER A 32 5.45 0.87 1.37
CA SER A 32 5.97 2.16 0.91
C SER A 32 4.89 3.27 0.95
N ILE A 33 3.67 2.98 0.50
CA ILE A 33 2.55 3.94 0.57
C ILE A 33 2.25 4.30 2.02
N CYS A 34 2.13 3.30 2.91
CA CYS A 34 1.87 3.54 4.32
C CYS A 34 2.98 4.37 4.98
N GLU A 35 4.25 4.10 4.66
CA GLU A 35 5.39 4.87 5.16
C GLU A 35 5.35 6.32 4.70
N TYR A 36 5.07 6.56 3.41
CA TYR A 36 4.98 7.93 2.90
C TYR A 36 3.81 8.71 3.51
N VAL A 37 2.66 8.06 3.73
CA VAL A 37 1.55 8.67 4.46
C VAL A 37 1.95 8.93 5.91
N ALA A 38 2.56 7.96 6.60
CA ALA A 38 2.96 8.09 8.00
C ALA A 38 4.00 9.19 8.26
N ALA A 39 4.85 9.47 7.26
CA ALA A 39 5.86 10.54 7.26
C ALA A 39 5.35 11.86 6.64
N ASP A 40 4.10 11.89 6.18
CA ASP A 40 3.50 12.99 5.44
C ASP A 40 4.31 13.48 4.22
N ASP A 41 5.05 12.57 3.56
CA ASP A 41 5.92 12.91 2.43
C ASP A 41 5.16 12.86 1.10
N LYS A 42 4.46 13.97 0.83
CA LYS A 42 3.68 14.19 -0.40
C LYS A 42 4.53 14.13 -1.67
N ARG A 43 5.83 14.46 -1.62
CA ARG A 43 6.69 14.44 -2.82
C ARG A 43 7.10 13.01 -3.17
N ARG A 44 7.57 12.23 -2.19
CA ARG A 44 7.91 10.81 -2.40
C ARG A 44 6.68 10.01 -2.80
N MET A 45 5.55 10.22 -2.15
CA MET A 45 4.30 9.55 -2.51
C MET A 45 3.92 9.77 -3.98
N ARG A 46 3.97 11.02 -4.47
CA ARG A 46 3.68 11.33 -5.90
C ARG A 46 4.67 10.66 -6.84
N SER A 47 5.96 10.73 -6.53
CA SER A 47 7.01 10.12 -7.36
C SER A 47 6.83 8.61 -7.43
N PHE A 48 6.55 7.97 -6.30
CA PHE A 48 6.30 6.55 -6.20
C PHE A 48 5.07 6.12 -7.00
N LEU A 49 3.93 6.78 -6.79
CA LEU A 49 2.70 6.53 -7.56
C LEU A 49 2.96 6.64 -9.07
N LYS A 50 3.72 7.65 -9.50
CA LYS A 50 4.06 7.83 -10.92
C LYS A 50 4.97 6.72 -11.45
N ALA A 51 6.02 6.37 -10.71
CA ALA A 51 6.97 5.32 -11.10
C ALA A 51 6.28 3.96 -11.27
N HIS A 52 5.32 3.66 -10.40
CA HIS A 52 4.56 2.40 -10.41
C HIS A 52 3.24 2.48 -11.20
N ARG A 53 2.95 3.62 -11.85
CA ARG A 53 1.71 3.88 -12.61
C ARG A 53 0.43 3.64 -11.80
N LEU A 54 0.48 3.94 -10.50
CA LEU A 54 -0.63 3.79 -9.57
C LEU A 54 -1.46 5.06 -9.49
N ARG A 55 -2.79 4.91 -9.37
CA ARG A 55 -3.71 6.02 -9.08
C ARG A 55 -4.23 5.87 -7.66
N ILE A 56 -4.32 6.99 -6.93
CA ILE A 56 -4.80 6.99 -5.53
C ILE A 56 -6.16 6.28 -5.41
N ARG A 57 -7.09 6.55 -6.33
CA ARG A 57 -8.42 5.93 -6.34
C ARG A 57 -8.40 4.41 -6.46
N ASP A 58 -7.38 3.85 -7.12
CA ASP A 58 -7.29 2.40 -7.35
C ASP A 58 -6.67 1.70 -6.13
N ILE A 59 -5.74 2.36 -5.44
CA ILE A 59 -5.05 1.77 -4.30
C ILE A 59 -5.79 2.00 -2.97
N PHE A 60 -6.74 2.93 -2.94
CA PHE A 60 -7.45 3.30 -1.72
C PHE A 60 -8.32 2.16 -1.16
N SER A 61 -8.96 1.37 -2.03
CA SER A 61 -9.74 0.20 -1.61
C SER A 61 -8.86 -0.99 -1.20
N GLU A 62 -7.66 -1.09 -1.76
CA GLU A 62 -6.79 -2.26 -1.64
C GLU A 62 -5.81 -2.17 -0.47
N ILE A 63 -5.36 -0.96 -0.13
CA ILE A 63 -4.30 -0.75 0.88
C ILE A 63 -4.92 -0.33 2.21
N LYS A 64 -4.58 -1.10 3.25
CA LYS A 64 -4.85 -0.74 4.64
C LYS A 64 -3.54 -0.57 5.40
N CYS A 65 -3.40 0.53 6.11
CA CYS A 65 -2.26 0.80 6.98
C CYS A 65 -2.69 0.58 8.42
N ASN A 66 -2.09 -0.38 9.11
CA ASN A 66 -2.47 -0.77 10.48
C ASN A 66 -3.97 -1.07 10.64
N GLY A 67 -4.58 -1.70 9.64
CA GLY A 67 -6.01 -2.02 9.63
C GLY A 67 -6.94 -0.86 9.24
N GLN A 68 -6.44 0.37 9.19
CA GLN A 68 -7.17 1.57 8.76
C GLN A 68 -7.03 1.77 7.26
N ASN A 69 -8.03 2.39 6.62
CA ASN A 69 -7.84 2.85 5.24
C ASN A 69 -6.88 4.05 5.19
N LEU A 70 -6.41 4.43 4.00
CA LEU A 70 -5.39 5.46 3.86
C LEU A 70 -5.82 6.85 4.39
N LEU A 71 -7.10 7.22 4.29
CA LEU A 71 -7.60 8.50 4.79
C LEU A 71 -7.72 8.50 6.31
N GLU A 72 -8.29 7.44 6.89
CA GLU A 72 -8.35 7.24 8.34
C GLU A 72 -6.95 7.22 8.95
N PHE A 73 -6.01 6.54 8.30
CA PHE A 73 -4.62 6.49 8.75
C PHE A 73 -3.95 7.87 8.68
N ALA A 74 -4.10 8.59 7.57
CA ALA A 74 -3.59 9.96 7.45
C ALA A 74 -4.19 10.90 8.51
N ALA A 75 -5.50 10.81 8.75
CA ALA A 75 -6.19 11.59 9.77
C ALA A 75 -5.68 11.29 11.19
N THR A 76 -5.51 10.01 11.50
CA THR A 76 -4.97 9.54 12.80
C THR A 76 -3.52 9.97 13.01
N ARG A 77 -2.71 9.95 11.94
CA ARG A 77 -1.28 10.32 11.98
C ARG A 77 -1.02 11.82 11.93
N GLY A 78 -2.02 12.63 11.58
CA GLY A 78 -1.83 14.06 11.35
C GLY A 78 -1.16 14.40 10.02
N SER A 79 -1.25 13.50 9.03
CA SER A 79 -0.56 13.61 7.73
C SER A 79 -1.34 14.51 6.76
N VAL A 80 -1.27 15.82 6.98
CA VAL A 80 -2.08 16.82 6.27
C VAL A 80 -1.75 16.87 4.78
N GLU A 81 -0.48 16.85 4.41
CA GLU A 81 -0.05 17.03 3.03
C GLU A 81 -0.46 15.86 2.13
N THR A 82 -0.24 14.63 2.60
CA THR A 82 -0.58 13.38 1.92
C THR A 82 -2.08 13.10 2.00
N GLY A 83 -2.72 13.36 3.13
CA GLY A 83 -4.17 13.28 3.30
C GLY A 83 -4.92 14.21 2.35
N SER A 84 -4.50 15.48 2.27
CA SER A 84 -5.13 16.46 1.35
C SER A 84 -4.93 16.07 -0.11
N LEU A 85 -3.76 15.53 -0.47
CA LEU A 85 -3.53 14.95 -1.79
C LEU A 85 -4.54 13.83 -2.07
N MET A 86 -4.74 12.90 -1.13
CA MET A 86 -5.68 11.80 -1.31
C MET A 86 -7.11 12.29 -1.50
N ILE A 87 -7.60 13.18 -0.63
CA ILE A 87 -8.92 13.81 -0.73
C ILE A 87 -9.13 14.45 -2.11
N SER A 88 -8.13 15.17 -2.62
CA SER A 88 -8.20 15.82 -3.94
C SER A 88 -8.31 14.85 -5.13
N LYS A 89 -7.86 13.60 -4.97
CA LYS A 89 -7.80 12.59 -6.05
C LYS A 89 -8.87 11.52 -5.95
N LEU A 90 -9.54 11.42 -4.81
CA LEU A 90 -10.64 10.50 -4.60
C LEU A 90 -11.96 11.04 -5.20
N PRO A 91 -12.86 10.14 -5.65
CA PRO A 91 -14.23 10.50 -5.98
C PRO A 91 -14.96 11.09 -4.76
N ARG A 92 -15.92 12.00 -4.99
CA ARG A 92 -16.71 12.63 -3.90
C ARG A 92 -17.41 11.62 -3.03
N GLY A 93 -18.04 10.60 -3.64
CA GLY A 93 -18.73 9.54 -2.91
C GLY A 93 -17.81 8.81 -1.94
N VAL A 94 -16.60 8.44 -2.39
CA VAL A 94 -15.59 7.79 -1.54
C VAL A 94 -15.18 8.68 -0.38
N VAL A 95 -14.95 9.99 -0.62
CA VAL A 95 -14.62 10.91 0.48
C VAL A 95 -15.79 11.02 1.47
N SER A 96 -17.02 11.12 0.98
CA SER A 96 -18.23 11.22 1.80
C SER A 96 -18.45 9.99 2.68
N GLU A 97 -18.23 8.78 2.15
CA GLU A 97 -18.35 7.52 2.89
C GLU A 97 -17.33 7.41 4.03
N ASN A 98 -16.20 8.11 3.93
CA ASN A 98 -15.12 8.05 4.91
C ASN A 98 -15.10 9.23 5.89
N LEU A 99 -16.04 10.18 5.79
CA LEU A 99 -16.08 11.36 6.67
C LEU A 99 -16.13 10.98 8.15
N THR A 100 -16.99 10.02 8.51
CA THR A 100 -17.15 9.57 9.91
C THR A 100 -15.88 8.95 10.48
N LEU A 101 -15.09 8.27 9.65
CA LEU A 101 -13.85 7.60 10.05
C LEU A 101 -12.74 8.61 10.40
N ILE A 102 -12.80 9.83 9.87
CA ILE A 102 -11.79 10.86 10.10
C ILE A 102 -12.21 11.94 11.12
N GLN A 103 -13.43 11.87 11.67
CA GLN A 103 -14.00 12.96 12.51
C GLN A 103 -13.21 13.27 13.78
N HIS A 104 -12.44 12.33 14.30
CA HIS A 104 -11.61 12.52 15.49
C HIS A 104 -10.12 12.72 15.17
N GLY A 105 -9.77 12.83 13.89
CA GLY A 105 -8.40 13.00 13.44
C GLY A 105 -8.03 14.47 13.20
N SER A 106 -7.10 14.68 12.26
CA SER A 106 -6.59 15.99 11.86
C SER A 106 -7.70 16.93 11.37
N GLN A 107 -7.92 18.05 12.06
CA GLN A 107 -8.91 19.07 11.68
C GLN A 107 -8.73 19.61 10.24
N PRO A 108 -7.50 19.96 9.79
CA PRO A 108 -7.29 20.37 8.39
C PRO A 108 -7.77 19.35 7.35
N LEU A 109 -7.69 18.06 7.66
CA LEU A 109 -8.18 17.02 6.76
C LEU A 109 -9.70 16.87 6.78
N ILE A 110 -10.33 17.07 7.94
CA ILE A 110 -11.78 17.12 8.06
C ILE A 110 -12.34 18.29 7.23
N ASP A 111 -11.72 19.46 7.34
CA ASP A 111 -12.12 20.66 6.59
C ASP A 111 -11.98 20.43 5.08
N ALA A 112 -10.83 19.91 4.64
CA ALA A 112 -10.59 19.59 3.23
C ALA A 112 -11.56 18.52 2.69
N ALA A 113 -11.93 17.53 3.51
CA ALA A 113 -12.88 16.50 3.12
C ALA A 113 -14.30 17.08 2.98
N ASN A 114 -14.73 17.93 3.91
CA ASN A 114 -16.03 18.61 3.85
C ASN A 114 -16.11 19.53 2.62
N GLU A 115 -15.07 20.31 2.33
CA GLU A 115 -14.99 21.14 1.12
C GLU A 115 -15.11 20.28 -0.14
N ARG A 116 -14.36 19.17 -0.19
CA ARG A 116 -14.36 18.24 -1.33
C ARG A 116 -15.72 17.58 -1.55
N VAL A 117 -16.53 17.38 -0.51
CA VAL A 117 -17.87 16.81 -0.59
C VAL A 117 -18.88 17.88 -0.99
N GLY A 118 -18.82 19.08 -0.39
CA GLY A 118 -19.80 20.15 -0.59
C GLY A 118 -19.68 20.96 -1.87
N GLY A 119 -18.53 20.95 -2.56
CA GLY A 119 -18.33 21.73 -3.79
C GLY A 119 -18.86 21.11 -5.08
#